data_AF-A0A4D7B632-F1
#
_entry.id   AF-A0A4D7B632-F1
#
_cell.length_a   1.000
_cell.length_b   1.000
_cell.length_c   1.000
_cell.angle_alpha   90.00
_cell.angle_beta   90.00
_cell.angle_gamma   90.00
#
_symmetry.space_group_name_H-M   'P 1'
#
loop_
_entity.id
_entity.type
_entity.pdbx_description
1 polymer ?
#
loop_
_entity_poly.entity_id
_entity_poly.type
_entity_poly.pdbx_seq_one_letter_code
_entity_poly.pdbx_strand_id
1 'polypeptide(L)'
;MSFVMSKEWLERQLRASRRCAGPGLLALAAAVAVVPLLLTAPASADRFGGAPGGDRFQIEDPRNRVTVSVRTVPVGAFCVRAVEAVGYDPRLNQRLYHVRFNSGVMASLGVTAYENALSSARTERDAVQGLEYAQRDAAPFRRNPGDCI
;
A
#
# COMPACT_ATOMS: atom_id res chain seq x y z
N MET A 1 47.73 18.22 -31.25
CA MET A 1 46.55 17.99 -30.40
C MET A 1 45.34 18.30 -31.28
N SER A 2 44.76 17.34 -32.01
CA SER A 2 43.77 16.32 -31.56
C SER A 2 42.57 16.99 -30.85
N PHE A 3 41.31 16.83 -31.21
CA PHE A 3 40.57 15.69 -31.73
C PHE A 3 39.37 16.14 -32.59
N VAL A 4 39.21 15.54 -33.76
CA VAL A 4 37.99 15.60 -34.59
C VAL A 4 37.07 14.45 -34.15
N MET A 5 35.89 14.78 -33.60
CA MET A 5 34.87 13.79 -33.22
C MET A 5 34.22 13.20 -34.48
N SER A 6 34.50 11.92 -34.74
CA SER A 6 34.07 11.17 -35.91
C SER A 6 32.65 10.60 -35.76
N LYS A 7 31.85 10.75 -36.82
CA LYS A 7 30.46 10.28 -37.03
C LYS A 7 30.22 8.77 -36.82
N GLU A 8 31.24 7.99 -36.51
CA GLU A 8 31.23 6.52 -36.51
C GLU A 8 30.58 5.87 -35.28
N TRP A 9 30.23 6.66 -34.25
CA TRP A 9 29.60 6.12 -33.04
C TRP A 9 28.07 5.98 -33.19
N LEU A 10 27.44 6.80 -34.04
CA LEU A 10 25.98 6.82 -34.19
C LEU A 10 25.45 5.68 -35.09
N GLU A 11 26.26 5.16 -36.02
CA GLU A 11 25.83 4.11 -36.96
C GLU A 11 25.92 2.68 -36.40
N ARG A 12 26.58 2.47 -35.24
CA ARG A 12 26.72 1.14 -34.62
C ARG A 12 25.50 0.69 -33.82
N GLN A 13 24.62 1.60 -33.42
CA GLN A 13 23.48 1.26 -32.54
C GLN A 13 22.26 0.69 -33.29
N LEU A 14 22.16 0.81 -34.62
CA LEU A 14 20.94 0.47 -35.38
C LEU A 14 21.01 -0.85 -36.19
N ARG A 15 22.09 -1.65 -36.07
CA ARG A 15 22.26 -2.91 -36.85
C ARG A 15 22.24 -4.22 -36.05
N ALA A 16 22.10 -4.18 -34.72
CA ALA A 16 22.16 -5.39 -33.89
C ALA A 16 20.80 -6.03 -33.56
N SER A 17 19.72 -5.60 -34.24
CA SER A 17 18.43 -6.28 -34.21
C SER A 17 18.07 -6.78 -35.60
N ARG A 18 18.31 -8.06 -35.90
CA ARG A 18 17.53 -8.93 -36.82
C ARG A 18 18.34 -10.15 -37.31
N ARG A 19 17.73 -11.34 -37.17
CA ARG A 19 17.99 -12.64 -37.83
C ARG A 19 19.11 -13.46 -37.15
N CYS A 20 18.96 -14.71 -36.75
CA CYS A 20 18.19 -15.87 -37.27
C CYS A 20 17.63 -16.69 -36.07
N ALA A 21 16.36 -17.11 -36.00
CA ALA A 21 15.70 -18.23 -36.70
C ALA A 21 16.34 -19.62 -36.42
N GLY A 22 15.54 -20.57 -35.91
CA GLY A 22 15.90 -21.89 -35.33
C GLY A 22 16.41 -22.95 -36.34
N PRO A 23 16.39 -24.29 -36.09
CA PRO A 23 15.42 -25.09 -35.31
C PRO A 23 16.03 -26.22 -34.42
N GLY A 24 15.24 -26.84 -33.54
CA GLY A 24 15.67 -27.98 -32.71
C GLY A 24 14.51 -28.61 -31.96
N LEU A 25 13.68 -29.33 -32.70
CA LEU A 25 12.50 -30.08 -32.25
C LEU A 25 12.89 -31.35 -31.48
N LEU A 26 12.05 -31.70 -30.49
CA LEU A 26 11.69 -33.05 -30.02
C LEU A 26 12.67 -33.81 -29.10
N ALA A 27 12.32 -33.86 -27.81
CA ALA A 27 12.43 -35.07 -27.00
C ALA A 27 11.26 -35.12 -26.00
N LEU A 28 10.16 -35.69 -26.48
CA LEU A 28 8.98 -36.09 -25.71
C LEU A 28 9.25 -37.51 -25.20
N ALA A 29 9.45 -37.68 -23.89
CA ALA A 29 9.35 -38.98 -23.23
C ALA A 29 8.83 -38.78 -21.82
N ALA A 30 7.59 -39.22 -21.63
CA ALA A 30 6.85 -39.16 -20.38
C ALA A 30 7.35 -40.22 -19.38
N ALA A 31 7.41 -39.85 -18.11
CA ALA A 31 7.29 -40.79 -17.00
C ALA A 31 6.54 -40.09 -15.85
N VAL A 32 5.30 -40.50 -15.67
CA VAL A 32 4.36 -40.06 -14.65
C VAL A 32 4.68 -40.78 -13.35
N ALA A 33 4.92 -40.04 -12.26
CA ALA A 33 4.82 -40.55 -10.89
C ALA A 33 4.56 -39.42 -9.89
N VAL A 34 3.27 -39.10 -9.73
CA VAL A 34 2.54 -38.75 -8.49
C VAL A 34 3.35 -38.18 -7.30
N VAL A 35 3.23 -36.86 -7.05
CA VAL A 35 3.22 -36.27 -5.69
C VAL A 35 2.20 -35.11 -5.69
N PRO A 36 1.11 -35.18 -4.88
CA PRO A 36 0.02 -34.21 -4.96
C PRO A 36 0.25 -32.97 -4.07
N LEU A 37 -0.22 -31.84 -4.60
CA LEU A 37 -0.74 -30.65 -3.91
C LEU A 37 0.09 -30.00 -2.78
N LEU A 38 0.83 -28.97 -3.16
CA LEU A 38 1.01 -27.75 -2.35
C LEU A 38 -0.33 -27.00 -2.27
N LEU A 39 -1.00 -27.03 -1.11
CA LEU A 39 -1.97 -26.04 -0.64
C LEU A 39 -2.31 -26.37 0.83
N THR A 40 -1.47 -25.90 1.75
CA THR A 40 -1.70 -26.01 3.19
C THR A 40 -2.46 -24.78 3.69
N ALA A 41 -3.73 -24.99 4.04
CA ALA A 41 -4.41 -24.35 5.17
C ALA A 41 -5.02 -25.52 5.99
N PRO A 42 -5.21 -25.47 7.33
CA PRO A 42 -5.52 -24.28 8.14
C PRO A 42 -4.87 -24.27 9.56
N ALA A 43 -5.35 -23.33 10.38
CA ALA A 43 -5.50 -23.41 11.84
C ALA A 43 -4.36 -22.91 12.76
N SER A 44 -4.75 -21.90 13.54
CA SER A 44 -4.32 -21.56 14.89
C SER A 44 -3.62 -22.65 15.69
N ALA A 45 -2.42 -22.33 16.20
CA ALA A 45 -1.84 -22.98 17.36
C ALA A 45 -1.13 -21.92 18.22
N ASP A 46 -1.71 -21.66 19.38
CA ASP A 46 -1.01 -21.11 20.53
C ASP A 46 0.29 -21.89 20.77
N ARG A 47 1.43 -21.22 20.70
CA ARG A 47 2.64 -21.62 21.41
C ARG A 47 3.27 -20.40 22.06
N PHE A 48 2.98 -20.25 23.34
CA PHE A 48 3.88 -19.62 24.28
C PHE A 48 5.24 -20.34 24.19
N GLY A 49 6.28 -19.59 23.85
CA GLY A 49 7.67 -20.04 23.83
C GLY A 49 8.56 -18.81 23.85
N GLY A 50 9.00 -18.42 25.05
CA GLY A 50 9.85 -17.26 25.25
C GLY A 50 11.17 -17.39 24.51
N ALA A 51 11.55 -16.31 23.83
CA ALA A 51 12.93 -15.97 23.52
C ALA A 51 13.07 -14.45 23.70
N PRO A 52 13.98 -13.96 24.56
CA PRO A 52 14.26 -12.54 24.69
C PRO A 52 15.13 -12.11 23.50
N GLY A 53 14.74 -11.05 22.81
CA GLY A 53 15.55 -10.49 21.72
C GLY A 53 15.12 -10.95 20.33
N GLY A 54 13.83 -10.80 20.02
CA GLY A 54 13.40 -10.67 18.64
C GLY A 54 13.68 -9.25 18.20
N ASP A 55 14.76 -9.04 17.44
CA ASP A 55 14.96 -7.80 16.70
C ASP A 55 13.69 -7.50 15.92
N ARG A 56 13.02 -6.43 16.35
CA ARG A 56 12.02 -5.74 15.56
C ARG A 56 12.68 -5.47 14.22
N PHE A 57 12.35 -6.24 13.18
CA PHE A 57 12.51 -5.81 11.80
C PHE A 57 11.49 -4.70 11.54
N GLN A 58 11.69 -3.57 12.22
CA GLN A 58 11.13 -2.31 11.84
C GLN A 58 11.99 -1.81 10.71
N ILE A 59 11.51 -1.94 9.47
CA ILE A 59 11.94 -1.03 8.42
C ILE A 59 11.36 0.33 8.81
N GLU A 60 12.03 0.99 9.75
CA GLU A 60 11.74 2.36 10.13
C GLU A 60 12.14 3.23 8.95
N ASP A 61 11.20 3.52 8.06
CA ASP A 61 11.37 4.62 7.12
C ASP A 61 11.56 5.90 7.96
N PRO A 62 12.75 6.53 7.94
CA PRO A 62 13.05 7.70 8.76
C PRO A 62 12.13 8.89 8.49
N ARG A 63 11.40 8.86 7.35
CA ARG A 63 10.56 9.94 6.83
C ARG A 63 9.09 9.82 7.24
N ASN A 64 8.64 8.67 7.75
CA ASN A 64 7.21 8.39 7.88
C ASN A 64 6.78 7.86 9.26
N ARG A 65 6.99 8.65 10.31
CA ARG A 65 6.52 8.33 11.68
C ARG A 65 5.46 9.31 12.19
N VAL A 66 4.57 9.76 11.33
CA VAL A 66 3.38 10.48 11.80
C VAL A 66 2.30 9.46 12.13
N THR A 67 1.77 9.55 13.34
CA THR A 67 0.60 8.77 13.74
C THR A 67 -0.63 9.57 13.38
N VAL A 68 -1.52 8.98 12.60
CA VAL A 68 -2.82 9.55 12.28
C VAL A 68 -3.87 8.83 13.09
N SER A 69 -4.71 9.59 13.77
CA SER A 69 -5.91 9.08 14.44
C SER A 69 -7.13 9.66 13.76
N VAL A 70 -7.98 8.79 13.21
CA VAL A 70 -9.26 9.18 12.63
C VAL A 70 -10.35 8.86 13.63
N ARG A 71 -11.08 9.87 14.11
CA ARG A 71 -12.23 9.64 14.98
C ARG A 71 -13.43 9.26 14.14
N THR A 72 -14.11 8.21 14.58
CA THR A 72 -15.32 7.71 13.95
C THR A 72 -16.50 7.75 14.92
N VAL A 73 -17.69 7.95 14.35
CA VAL A 73 -18.97 7.88 15.06
C VAL A 73 -19.75 6.70 14.48
N PRO A 74 -20.19 5.73 15.30
CA PRO A 74 -21.00 4.62 14.83
C PRO A 74 -22.37 5.13 14.36
N VAL A 75 -22.88 4.56 13.26
CA VAL A 75 -24.23 4.87 12.74
C VAL A 75 -25.15 3.65 12.85
N GLY A 76 -24.59 2.45 12.73
CA GLY A 76 -25.32 1.19 12.77
C GLY A 76 -24.39 0.00 12.57
N ALA A 77 -24.93 -1.17 12.21
CA ALA A 77 -24.14 -2.39 12.05
C ALA A 77 -23.07 -2.20 10.96
N PHE A 78 -21.79 -2.34 11.35
CA PHE A 78 -20.62 -2.20 10.47
C PHE A 78 -20.47 -0.84 9.75
N CYS A 79 -21.28 0.16 10.09
CA CYS A 79 -21.27 1.49 9.48
C CYS A 79 -20.81 2.57 10.45
N VAL A 80 -20.01 3.48 9.94
CA VAL A 80 -19.42 4.58 10.68
C VAL A 80 -19.40 5.87 9.86
N ARG A 81 -19.14 6.98 10.54
CA ARG A 81 -18.79 8.28 9.94
C ARG A 81 -17.47 8.75 10.54
N ALA A 82 -16.48 9.02 9.71
CA ALA A 82 -15.28 9.72 10.14
C ALA A 82 -15.59 11.22 10.25
N VAL A 83 -15.26 11.79 11.41
CA VAL A 83 -15.65 13.18 11.77
C VAL A 83 -14.45 14.08 12.03
N GLU A 84 -13.31 13.52 12.39
CA GLU A 84 -12.09 14.29 12.59
C GLU A 84 -10.87 13.43 12.34
N ALA A 85 -9.76 14.07 11.99
CA ALA A 85 -8.45 13.44 11.96
C ALA A 85 -7.42 14.31 12.66
N VAL A 86 -6.58 13.66 13.45
CA VAL A 86 -5.48 14.27 14.19
C VAL A 86 -4.18 13.62 13.74
N GLY A 87 -3.27 14.44 13.22
CA GLY A 87 -1.90 14.05 12.95
C GLY A 87 -1.02 14.37 14.14
N TYR A 88 -0.22 13.40 14.57
CA TYR A 88 0.66 13.52 15.72
C TYR A 88 2.08 13.09 15.37
N ASP A 89 3.07 13.86 15.81
CA ASP A 89 4.48 13.46 15.78
C ASP A 89 4.88 12.94 17.17
N PRO A 90 5.10 11.62 17.33
CA PRO A 90 5.49 11.03 18.60
C PRO A 90 6.91 11.41 19.04
N ARG A 91 7.77 11.88 18.13
CA ARG A 91 9.15 12.28 18.48
C ARG A 91 9.18 13.63 19.16
N LEU A 92 8.39 14.56 18.63
CA LEU A 92 8.28 15.92 19.16
C LEU A 92 7.18 16.06 20.21
N ASN A 93 6.43 14.97 20.45
CA ASN A 93 5.25 14.95 21.31
C ASN A 93 4.28 16.09 20.96
N GLN A 94 4.13 16.36 19.66
CA GLN A 94 3.44 17.54 19.13
C GLN A 94 2.34 17.14 18.16
N ARG A 95 1.20 17.82 18.27
CA ARG A 95 0.11 17.73 17.28
C ARG A 95 0.48 18.53 16.04
N LEU A 96 0.51 17.87 14.88
CA LEU A 96 0.83 18.46 13.58
C LEU A 96 -0.37 19.16 12.96
N TYR A 97 -1.52 18.48 12.96
CA TYR A 97 -2.77 19.02 12.44
C TYR A 97 -3.97 18.41 13.16
N HIS A 98 -5.09 19.12 13.08
CA HIS A 98 -6.38 18.64 13.52
C HIS A 98 -7.44 19.19 12.57
N VAL A 99 -7.99 18.31 11.74
CA VAL A 99 -8.99 18.67 10.74
C VAL A 99 -10.31 18.01 11.10
N ARG A 100 -11.38 18.81 11.09
CA ARG A 100 -12.75 18.31 11.22
C ARG A 100 -13.36 18.18 9.84
N PHE A 101 -14.04 17.08 9.60
CA PHE A 101 -14.70 16.82 8.33
C PHE A 101 -15.89 15.89 8.55
N ASN A 102 -16.56 15.51 7.47
CA ASN A 102 -17.64 14.54 7.53
C ASN A 102 -17.54 13.65 6.31
N SER A 103 -17.18 12.39 6.52
CA SER A 103 -17.06 11.41 5.44
C SER A 103 -18.38 11.03 4.79
N GLY A 104 -19.52 11.38 5.43
CA GLY A 104 -20.78 10.69 5.19
C GLY A 104 -20.76 9.27 5.78
N VAL A 105 -21.85 8.54 5.60
CA VAL A 105 -21.97 7.15 6.10
C VAL A 105 -21.21 6.22 5.18
N MET A 106 -20.40 5.35 5.78
CA MET A 106 -19.62 4.33 5.08
C MET A 106 -19.46 3.08 5.93
N ALA A 107 -19.09 1.97 5.30
CA ALA A 107 -18.64 0.79 6.00
C ALA A 107 -17.36 1.10 6.81
N SER A 108 -17.16 0.44 7.95
CA SER A 108 -15.99 0.60 8.83
C SER A 108 -14.66 0.43 8.12
N LEU A 109 -14.60 -0.45 7.10
CA LEU A 109 -13.42 -0.66 6.26
C LEU A 109 -12.99 0.61 5.51
N GLY A 110 -13.91 1.52 5.19
CA GLY A 110 -13.63 2.76 4.48
C GLY A 110 -12.83 3.78 5.30
N VAL A 111 -12.70 3.58 6.62
CA VAL A 111 -11.86 4.44 7.50
C VAL A 111 -10.39 4.33 7.12
N THR A 112 -9.95 3.16 6.67
CA THR A 112 -8.55 2.93 6.27
C THR A 112 -8.13 3.82 5.10
N ALA A 113 -9.06 4.20 4.21
CA ALA A 113 -8.78 5.15 3.14
C ALA A 113 -8.40 6.55 3.69
N TYR A 114 -9.05 6.99 4.77
CA TYR A 114 -8.71 8.24 5.45
C TYR A 114 -7.37 8.15 6.17
N GLU A 115 -7.11 7.04 6.87
CA GLU A 115 -5.83 6.82 7.56
C GLU A 115 -4.65 6.82 6.57
N ASN A 116 -4.80 6.11 5.45
CA ASN A 116 -3.77 6.00 4.42
C ASN A 116 -3.51 7.34 3.72
N ALA A 117 -4.57 8.03 3.28
CA ALA A 117 -4.44 9.32 2.59
C ALA A 117 -3.83 10.42 3.49
N LEU A 118 -4.08 10.35 4.79
CA LEU A 118 -3.59 11.34 5.76
C LEU A 118 -2.23 10.98 6.38
N SER A 119 -1.74 9.76 6.19
CA SER A 119 -0.47 9.27 6.77
C SER A 119 0.75 10.13 6.40
N SER A 120 0.74 10.73 5.21
CA SER A 120 1.80 11.58 4.69
C SER A 120 1.62 13.07 5.02
N ALA A 121 0.46 13.48 5.51
CA ALA A 121 0.21 14.88 5.85
C ALA A 121 1.14 15.33 6.99
N ARG A 122 1.73 16.52 6.85
CA ARG A 122 2.61 17.14 7.85
C ARG A 122 2.07 18.48 8.35
N THR A 123 1.18 19.09 7.57
CA THR A 123 0.50 20.33 7.91
C THR A 123 -1.01 20.19 7.76
N GLU A 124 -1.76 21.15 8.28
CA GLU A 124 -3.21 21.21 8.11
C GLU A 124 -3.61 21.32 6.63
N ARG A 125 -2.84 22.07 5.83
CA ARG A 125 -3.08 22.22 4.39
C ARG A 125 -2.93 20.89 3.65
N ASP A 126 -1.90 20.11 3.96
CA ASP A 126 -1.70 18.78 3.38
C ASP A 126 -2.83 17.83 3.78
N ALA A 127 -3.28 17.92 5.04
CA ALA A 127 -4.38 17.10 5.53
C ALA A 127 -5.68 17.42 4.77
N VAL A 128 -6.01 18.70 4.56
CA VAL A 128 -7.19 19.11 3.78
C VAL A 128 -7.12 18.59 2.34
N GLN A 129 -5.95 18.70 1.69
CA GLN A 129 -5.75 18.14 0.35
C GLN A 129 -5.87 16.61 0.35
N GLY A 130 -5.31 15.95 1.37
CA GLY A 130 -5.41 14.52 1.62
C GLY A 130 -6.85 14.01 1.72
N LEU A 131 -7.76 14.80 2.31
CA LEU A 131 -9.17 14.44 2.45
C LEU A 131 -9.86 14.24 1.09
N GLU A 132 -9.47 14.96 0.05
CA GLU A 132 -10.04 14.76 -1.29
C GLU A 132 -9.64 13.41 -1.90
N TYR A 133 -8.41 12.96 -1.63
CA TYR A 133 -7.96 11.62 -2.01
C TYR A 133 -8.68 10.56 -1.18
N ALA A 134 -8.77 10.76 0.15
CA ALA A 134 -9.49 9.87 1.05
C ALA A 134 -10.95 9.66 0.62
N GLN A 135 -11.66 10.73 0.25
CA GLN A 135 -13.06 10.66 -0.16
C GLN A 135 -13.27 9.89 -1.47
N ARG A 136 -12.29 9.94 -2.38
CA ARG A 136 -12.30 9.18 -3.63
C ARG A 136 -12.04 7.70 -3.37
N ASP A 137 -11.03 7.39 -2.55
CA ASP A 137 -10.66 6.02 -2.21
C ASP A 137 -11.73 5.35 -1.33
N ALA A 138 -12.43 6.13 -0.50
CA ALA A 138 -13.55 5.66 0.31
C ALA A 138 -14.86 5.48 -0.48
N ALA A 139 -14.93 5.94 -1.74
CA ALA A 139 -16.16 5.92 -2.54
C ALA A 139 -16.84 4.53 -2.63
N PRO A 140 -16.11 3.41 -2.82
CA PRO A 140 -16.70 2.06 -2.88
C PRO A 140 -17.37 1.62 -1.56
N PHE A 141 -16.95 2.21 -0.44
CA PHE A 141 -17.42 1.85 0.91
C PHE A 141 -18.58 2.73 1.38
N ARG A 142 -19.01 3.72 0.59
CA ARG A 142 -20.16 4.56 0.93
C ARG A 142 -21.41 3.70 1.10
N ARG A 143 -22.22 4.06 2.10
CA ARG A 143 -23.47 3.38 2.46
C ARG A 143 -24.55 4.42 2.72
N ASN A 144 -25.80 4.05 2.49
CA ASN A 144 -26.89 4.88 2.99
C ASN A 144 -27.15 4.52 4.46
N PRO A 145 -27.64 5.46 5.29
CA PRO A 145 -27.97 5.17 6.69
C PRO A 145 -28.94 3.99 6.85
N GLY A 146 -29.87 3.82 5.91
CA GLY A 146 -30.84 2.72 5.91
C GLY A 146 -30.25 1.33 5.61
N ASP A 147 -29.03 1.27 5.06
CA ASP A 147 -28.33 0.02 4.73
C ASP A 147 -27.53 -0.52 5.94
N CYS A 148 -27.55 0.20 7.07
CA CYS A 148 -26.70 -0.02 8.23
C CYS A 148 -27.48 -0.61 9.43
N ILE A 149 -28.36 -1.57 9.16
CA ILE A 149 -29.22 -2.25 10.15
C ILE A 149 -28.64 -3.56 10.64
#